data_AF-A0A7W5FH84-F1
#
_entry.id   AF-A0A7W5FH84-F1
#
_cell.length_a   1.000
_cell.length_b   1.000
_cell.length_c   1.000
_cell.angle_alpha   90.00
_cell.angle_beta   90.00
_cell.angle_gamma   90.00
#
_symmetry.space_group_name_H-M   'P 1'
#
loop_
_entity.id
_entity.type
_entity.pdbx_description
1 polymer ?
#
loop_
_entity_poly.entity_id
_entity_poly.type
_entity_poly.pdbx_seq_one_letter_code
_entity_poly.pdbx_strand_id
1 'polypeptide(L)'
;MKRRHRLIATDAATGPIGRPTTVERVVLLSLAAASAAIWAVGVTVLQPLSEPAGPGASGENNTYWARELRYGALLALILVLIVTARGDRRATRTVCLGGLLWLGADLALDRIDQISASVPLAAGAALMAMVGCLAVWTVPGLPRPATLLTVGTVAAVAAGFVTITESPTDTEAALHLGSAAVGSLLALIAVAAGVRAAGMSCGARRPTMLSAGLLVALTPALLRYLSPQPSGWRVLGAFAITALLVGIMSALAAGEGGYPVGVAVLSAVLLPVMWFPLVLASVILHLGAPFTMLAANPPVNAADEDVLLVLLAIPIGLILGRVIRAFVSLRPADDPV
;
A
#
# COMPACT_ATOMS: atom_id res chain seq x y z
N MET A 1 -17.06 55.91 -21.64
CA MET A 1 -16.45 54.92 -22.55
C MET A 1 -15.08 54.51 -22.02
N LYS A 2 -14.97 53.37 -21.31
CA LYS A 2 -13.70 52.81 -20.83
C LYS A 2 -13.23 51.74 -21.82
N ARG A 3 -12.15 52.02 -22.56
CA ARG A 3 -11.47 51.04 -23.43
C ARG A 3 -10.95 49.88 -22.58
N ARG A 4 -11.60 48.73 -22.64
CA ARG A 4 -11.03 47.46 -22.16
C ARG A 4 -9.98 47.01 -23.19
N HIS A 5 -8.71 47.18 -22.87
CA HIS A 5 -7.64 46.46 -23.55
C HIS A 5 -7.78 44.98 -23.21
N ARG A 6 -8.39 44.23 -24.12
CA ARG A 6 -8.21 42.77 -24.19
C ARG A 6 -6.74 42.55 -24.55
N LEU A 7 -5.93 42.25 -23.54
CA LEU A 7 -4.70 41.52 -23.73
C LEU A 7 -5.09 40.19 -24.37
N ILE A 8 -4.78 40.06 -25.64
CA ILE A 8 -4.74 38.79 -26.36
C ILE A 8 -3.64 38.00 -25.64
N ALA A 9 -4.05 37.12 -24.74
CA ALA A 9 -3.17 36.11 -24.19
C ALA A 9 -2.70 35.28 -25.39
N THR A 10 -1.44 35.49 -25.77
CA THR A 10 -0.75 34.62 -26.71
C THR A 10 -0.88 33.19 -26.22
N ASP A 11 -1.36 32.31 -27.10
CA ASP A 11 -1.47 30.85 -26.97
C ASP A 11 -0.11 30.23 -26.59
N ALA A 12 0.31 30.43 -25.35
CA ALA A 12 1.48 29.84 -24.77
C ALA A 12 1.13 28.39 -24.45
N ALA A 13 1.31 27.53 -25.45
CA ALA A 13 1.66 26.13 -25.31
C ALA A 13 0.89 25.40 -24.19
N THR A 14 -0.38 25.12 -24.41
CA THR A 14 -1.05 23.97 -23.81
C THR A 14 -0.41 22.69 -24.37
N GLY A 15 0.84 22.45 -23.97
CA GLY A 15 1.53 21.20 -24.26
C GLY A 15 0.64 20.05 -23.81
N PRO A 16 0.52 18.98 -24.61
CA PRO A 16 -0.37 17.87 -24.30
C PRO A 16 -0.03 17.34 -22.91
N ILE A 17 -1.02 17.42 -22.00
CA ILE A 17 -0.96 16.92 -20.62
C ILE A 17 -0.18 15.61 -20.61
N GLY A 18 1.04 15.65 -20.05
CA GLY A 18 2.09 14.68 -20.31
C GLY A 18 1.60 13.23 -20.25
N ARG A 19 1.68 12.53 -21.38
CA ARG A 19 1.52 11.08 -21.39
C ARG A 19 2.60 10.49 -20.46
N PRO A 20 2.26 9.50 -19.61
CA PRO A 20 3.25 8.89 -18.74
C PRO A 20 4.38 8.30 -19.58
N THR A 21 5.62 8.45 -19.12
CA THR A 21 6.80 7.95 -19.83
C THR A 21 6.74 6.43 -19.93
N THR A 22 7.42 5.86 -20.92
CA THR A 22 7.50 4.39 -21.07
C THR A 22 8.03 3.73 -19.79
N VAL A 23 9.01 4.36 -19.12
CA VAL A 23 9.59 3.87 -17.87
C VAL A 23 8.55 3.85 -16.75
N GLU A 24 7.79 4.93 -16.55
CA GLU A 24 6.74 4.98 -15.51
C GLU A 24 5.68 3.89 -15.73
N ARG A 25 5.30 3.65 -16.99
CA ARG A 25 4.35 2.58 -17.33
C ARG A 25 4.90 1.22 -16.97
N VAL A 26 6.13 0.92 -17.38
CA VAL A 26 6.79 -0.36 -17.06
C VAL A 26 6.86 -0.56 -15.56
N VAL A 27 7.25 0.46 -14.78
CA VAL A 27 7.32 0.35 -13.32
C VAL A 27 5.95 0.05 -12.70
N LEU A 28 4.90 0.80 -13.05
CA LEU A 28 3.57 0.59 -12.46
C LEU A 28 2.95 -0.76 -12.86
N LEU A 29 3.15 -1.22 -14.10
CA LEU A 29 2.75 -2.57 -14.53
C LEU A 29 3.49 -3.65 -13.74
N SER A 30 4.82 -3.50 -13.59
CA SER A 30 5.63 -4.45 -12.85
C SER A 30 5.21 -4.52 -11.38
N LEU A 31 4.92 -3.39 -10.75
CA LEU A 31 4.40 -3.35 -9.38
C LEU A 31 3.04 -4.05 -9.27
N ALA A 32 2.11 -3.80 -10.21
CA ALA A 32 0.81 -4.47 -10.22
C ALA A 32 0.90 -5.98 -10.45
N ALA A 33 1.74 -6.40 -11.40
CA ALA A 33 2.00 -7.81 -11.66
C ALA A 33 2.67 -8.48 -10.44
N ALA A 34 3.63 -7.83 -9.80
CA ALA A 34 4.26 -8.32 -8.59
C ALA A 34 3.26 -8.46 -7.43
N SER A 35 2.38 -7.47 -7.21
CA SER A 35 1.31 -7.56 -6.21
C SER A 35 0.43 -8.79 -6.44
N ALA A 36 -0.03 -9.02 -7.67
CA ALA A 36 -0.89 -10.15 -8.00
C ALA A 36 -0.16 -11.49 -7.91
N ALA A 37 1.10 -11.56 -8.32
CA ALA A 37 1.92 -12.76 -8.23
C ALA A 37 2.20 -13.13 -6.76
N ILE A 38 2.56 -12.15 -5.91
CA ILE A 38 2.78 -12.39 -4.48
C ILE A 38 1.47 -12.81 -3.79
N TRP A 39 0.33 -12.22 -4.15
CA TRP A 39 -0.97 -12.67 -3.66
C TRP A 39 -1.21 -14.15 -4.01
N ALA A 40 -0.97 -14.56 -5.26
CA ALA A 40 -1.17 -15.94 -5.68
C ALA A 40 -0.19 -16.92 -5.01
N VAL A 41 1.06 -16.53 -4.80
CA VAL A 41 2.03 -17.28 -3.98
C VAL A 41 1.54 -17.39 -2.54
N GLY A 42 0.94 -16.33 -2.01
CA GLY A 42 0.28 -16.33 -0.71
C GLY A 42 -0.79 -17.41 -0.61
N VAL A 43 -1.69 -17.49 -1.60
CA VAL A 43 -2.79 -18.48 -1.62
C VAL A 43 -2.27 -19.91 -1.78
N THR A 44 -1.28 -20.11 -2.65
CA THR A 44 -0.92 -21.46 -3.10
C THR A 44 0.31 -22.06 -2.43
N VAL A 45 1.12 -21.23 -1.76
CA VAL A 45 2.34 -21.66 -1.09
C VAL A 45 2.31 -21.26 0.38
N LEU A 46 2.12 -19.97 0.70
CA LEU A 46 2.25 -19.51 2.09
C LEU A 46 1.11 -20.02 2.96
N GLN A 47 -0.12 -20.00 2.44
CA GLN A 47 -1.30 -20.42 3.18
C GLN A 47 -1.25 -21.90 3.59
N PRO A 48 -0.99 -22.87 2.67
CA PRO A 48 -0.82 -24.27 3.06
C PRO A 48 0.30 -24.54 4.07
N LEU A 49 1.30 -23.66 4.13
CA LEU A 49 2.39 -23.76 5.12
C LEU A 49 2.01 -23.20 6.49
N SER A 50 1.01 -22.32 6.55
CA SER A 50 0.64 -21.59 7.77
C SER A 50 -0.59 -22.15 8.48
N GLU A 51 -1.52 -22.75 7.74
CA GLU A 51 -2.84 -23.09 8.29
C GLU A 51 -2.83 -24.45 9.00
N PRO A 52 -3.42 -24.56 10.20
CA PRO A 52 -3.58 -25.82 10.90
C PRO A 52 -4.50 -26.75 10.09
N ALA A 53 -4.07 -27.98 9.85
CA ALA A 53 -4.83 -28.97 9.10
C ALA A 53 -5.20 -30.20 9.95
N GLY A 54 -6.41 -30.72 9.73
CA GLY A 54 -6.89 -31.98 10.30
C GLY A 54 -7.94 -31.85 11.42
N PRO A 55 -8.57 -32.96 11.84
CA PRO A 55 -9.60 -32.96 12.88
C PRO A 55 -9.05 -32.47 14.23
N GLY A 56 -9.71 -31.49 14.84
CA GLY A 56 -9.33 -30.96 16.16
C GLY A 56 -8.21 -29.92 16.13
N ALA A 57 -7.77 -29.48 14.95
CA ALA A 57 -6.83 -28.38 14.83
C ALA A 57 -7.47 -27.05 15.29
N SER A 58 -6.69 -26.21 15.98
CA SER A 58 -7.05 -24.86 16.39
C SER A 58 -5.93 -23.89 16.02
N GLY A 59 -6.28 -22.64 15.72
CA GLY A 59 -5.27 -21.60 15.51
C GLY A 59 -4.74 -21.05 16.83
N GLU A 60 -3.44 -20.79 16.89
CA GLU A 60 -2.75 -19.98 17.91
C GLU A 60 -2.66 -18.50 17.47
N ASN A 61 -2.10 -17.64 18.32
CA ASN A 61 -1.86 -16.22 18.01
C ASN A 61 -1.06 -16.05 16.71
N ASN A 62 -1.54 -15.19 15.81
CA ASN A 62 -0.92 -14.93 14.51
C ASN A 62 -0.75 -16.16 13.59
N THR A 63 -1.52 -17.24 13.81
CA THR A 63 -1.47 -18.44 12.96
C THR A 63 -1.75 -18.12 11.49
N TYR A 64 -2.65 -17.18 11.22
CA TYR A 64 -3.05 -16.80 9.86
C TYR A 64 -2.15 -15.71 9.26
N TRP A 65 -0.84 -15.74 9.51
CA TRP A 65 0.11 -14.75 8.99
C TRP A 65 0.15 -14.70 7.45
N ALA A 66 -0.10 -15.81 6.76
CA ALA A 66 -0.18 -15.81 5.29
C ALA A 66 -1.32 -14.92 4.79
N ARG A 67 -2.43 -14.82 5.54
CA ARG A 67 -3.56 -13.95 5.23
C ARG A 67 -3.17 -12.47 5.27
N GLU A 68 -2.39 -12.05 6.27
CA GLU A 68 -1.86 -10.69 6.36
C GLU A 68 -1.03 -10.32 5.12
N LEU A 69 -0.16 -11.24 4.68
CA LEU A 69 0.66 -11.03 3.49
C LEU A 69 -0.17 -10.98 2.20
N ARG A 70 -1.16 -11.87 2.07
CA ARG A 70 -2.11 -11.87 0.94
C ARG A 70 -2.91 -10.58 0.87
N TYR A 71 -3.47 -10.14 2.00
CA TYR A 71 -4.23 -8.90 2.09
C TYR A 71 -3.35 -7.67 1.84
N GLY A 72 -2.09 -7.70 2.28
CA GLY A 72 -1.09 -6.68 1.95
C GLY A 72 -0.77 -6.60 0.46
N ALA A 73 -0.62 -7.75 -0.21
CA ALA A 73 -0.42 -7.82 -1.66
C ALA A 73 -1.66 -7.35 -2.44
N LEU A 74 -2.86 -7.71 -1.98
CA LEU A 74 -4.13 -7.22 -2.55
C LEU A 74 -4.28 -5.70 -2.39
N LEU A 75 -3.99 -5.18 -1.20
CA LEU A 75 -3.96 -3.75 -0.93
C LEU A 75 -2.94 -3.05 -1.83
N ALA A 76 -1.74 -3.62 -2.00
CA ALA A 76 -0.73 -3.11 -2.91
C ALA A 76 -1.26 -3.02 -4.35
N LEU A 77 -1.94 -4.06 -4.84
CA LEU A 77 -2.58 -4.07 -6.16
C LEU A 77 -3.62 -2.94 -6.32
N ILE A 78 -4.48 -2.77 -5.33
CA ILE A 78 -5.49 -1.71 -5.32
C ILE A 78 -4.82 -0.33 -5.35
N LEU A 79 -3.83 -0.09 -4.49
CA LEU A 79 -3.15 1.20 -4.38
C LEU A 79 -2.38 1.54 -5.65
N VAL A 80 -1.66 0.59 -6.26
CA VAL A 80 -0.94 0.84 -7.53
C VAL A 80 -1.90 1.12 -8.70
N LEU A 81 -3.08 0.48 -8.73
CA LEU A 81 -4.13 0.81 -9.71
C LEU A 81 -4.68 2.22 -9.50
N ILE A 82 -4.87 2.67 -8.26
CA ILE A 82 -5.27 4.06 -7.98
C ILE A 82 -4.16 5.04 -8.37
N VAL A 83 -2.89 4.70 -8.10
CA VAL A 83 -1.73 5.48 -8.57
C VAL A 83 -1.75 5.56 -10.10
N THR A 84 -1.99 4.44 -10.79
CA THR A 84 -2.10 4.33 -12.25
C THR A 84 -3.21 5.23 -12.80
N ALA A 85 -4.37 5.24 -12.13
CA ALA A 85 -5.52 6.10 -12.39
C ALA A 85 -5.30 7.58 -12.06
N ARG A 86 -4.11 7.95 -11.55
CA ARG A 86 -3.75 9.31 -11.14
C ARG A 86 -4.66 9.86 -10.03
N GLY A 87 -5.28 8.96 -9.26
CA GLY A 87 -6.22 9.33 -8.20
C GLY A 87 -7.59 9.82 -8.70
N ASP A 88 -7.96 9.57 -9.96
CA ASP A 88 -9.30 9.92 -10.45
C ASP A 88 -10.41 9.28 -9.59
N ARG A 89 -11.46 10.03 -9.27
CA ARG A 89 -12.51 9.60 -8.33
C ARG A 89 -13.35 8.45 -8.85
N ARG A 90 -13.68 8.42 -10.16
CA ARG A 90 -14.50 7.35 -10.74
C ARG A 90 -13.66 6.07 -10.84
N ALA A 91 -12.45 6.18 -11.39
CA ALA A 91 -11.53 5.05 -11.47
C ALA A 91 -11.18 4.49 -10.08
N THR A 92 -10.92 5.35 -9.08
CA THR A 92 -10.67 4.93 -7.69
C THR A 92 -11.83 4.11 -7.14
N ARG A 93 -13.09 4.56 -7.34
CA ARG A 93 -14.27 3.81 -6.90
C ARG A 93 -14.35 2.44 -7.57
N THR A 94 -14.16 2.39 -8.89
CA THR A 94 -14.17 1.12 -9.64
C THR A 94 -13.07 0.18 -9.17
N VAL A 95 -11.86 0.70 -8.92
CA VAL A 95 -10.73 -0.09 -8.40
C VAL A 95 -11.03 -0.61 -6.99
N CYS A 96 -11.60 0.21 -6.11
CA CYS A 96 -12.01 -0.25 -4.77
C CYS A 96 -13.08 -1.35 -4.84
N LEU A 97 -14.10 -1.20 -5.71
CA LEU A 97 -15.13 -2.22 -5.91
C LEU A 97 -14.52 -3.52 -6.46
N GLY A 98 -13.62 -3.42 -7.45
CA GLY A 98 -12.89 -4.57 -7.97
C GLY A 98 -12.02 -5.24 -6.91
N GLY A 99 -11.38 -4.46 -6.03
CA GLY A 99 -10.62 -4.95 -4.89
C GLY A 99 -11.49 -5.71 -3.88
N LEU A 100 -12.71 -5.23 -3.60
CA LEU A 100 -13.66 -5.95 -2.74
C LEU A 100 -14.12 -7.27 -3.36
N LEU A 101 -14.37 -7.29 -4.69
CA LEU A 101 -14.68 -8.53 -5.40
C LEU A 101 -13.52 -9.51 -5.34
N TRP A 102 -12.28 -9.03 -5.49
CA TRP A 102 -11.08 -9.87 -5.39
C TRP A 102 -10.88 -10.40 -3.98
N LEU A 103 -11.11 -9.59 -2.93
CA LEU A 103 -11.10 -10.06 -1.54
C LEU A 103 -12.16 -11.14 -1.31
N GLY A 104 -13.36 -10.99 -1.89
CA GLY A 104 -14.38 -12.03 -1.86
C GLY A 104 -13.95 -13.32 -2.57
N ALA A 105 -13.23 -13.20 -3.69
CA ALA A 105 -12.65 -14.35 -4.38
C ALA A 105 -11.55 -15.01 -3.54
N ASP A 106 -10.66 -14.25 -2.90
CA ASP A 106 -9.63 -14.76 -2.00
C ASP A 106 -10.23 -15.58 -0.85
N LEU A 107 -11.27 -15.06 -0.19
CA LEU A 107 -12.02 -15.80 0.84
C LEU A 107 -12.72 -17.05 0.32
N ALA A 108 -13.15 -17.05 -0.94
CA ALA A 108 -13.75 -18.23 -1.56
C ALA A 108 -12.70 -19.29 -1.91
N LEU A 109 -11.49 -18.88 -2.30
CA LEU A 109 -10.37 -19.76 -2.60
C LEU A 109 -9.84 -20.46 -1.34
N ASP A 110 -9.94 -19.84 -0.16
CA ASP A 110 -9.59 -20.46 1.12
C ASP A 110 -10.34 -21.76 1.40
N ARG A 111 -11.52 -21.95 0.78
CA ARG A 111 -12.34 -23.14 0.95
C ARG A 111 -11.96 -24.30 0.01
N ILE A 112 -11.03 -24.07 -0.91
CA ILE A 112 -10.68 -24.99 -1.99
C ILE A 112 -9.23 -25.41 -1.78
N ASP A 113 -8.94 -26.71 -1.88
CA ASP A 113 -7.57 -27.20 -1.87
C ASP A 113 -6.83 -26.75 -3.15
N GLN A 114 -5.84 -25.87 -3.01
CA GLN A 114 -5.16 -25.16 -4.10
C GLN A 114 -3.75 -25.69 -4.40
N ILE A 115 -3.31 -26.81 -3.79
CA ILE A 115 -1.91 -27.24 -3.79
C ILE A 115 -1.32 -27.47 -5.20
N SER A 116 -2.14 -27.74 -6.22
CA SER A 116 -1.68 -28.06 -7.59
C SER A 116 -1.77 -26.91 -8.61
N ALA A 117 -2.28 -25.72 -8.26
CA ALA A 117 -2.62 -24.66 -9.23
C ALA A 117 -1.83 -23.35 -9.09
N SER A 118 -0.70 -23.34 -8.36
CA SER A 118 0.06 -22.12 -8.04
C SER A 118 0.49 -21.28 -9.24
N VAL A 119 1.17 -21.90 -10.20
CA VAL A 119 1.69 -21.24 -11.40
C VAL A 119 0.58 -20.69 -12.30
N PRO A 120 -0.45 -21.47 -12.71
CA PRO A 120 -1.52 -20.94 -13.55
C PRO A 120 -2.36 -19.87 -12.83
N LEU A 121 -2.58 -20.00 -11.51
CA LEU A 121 -3.26 -18.97 -10.73
C LEU A 121 -2.46 -17.67 -10.72
N ALA A 122 -1.15 -17.74 -10.43
CA ALA A 122 -0.26 -16.58 -10.42
C ALA A 122 -0.20 -15.90 -11.80
N ALA A 123 -0.08 -16.67 -12.87
CA ALA A 123 -0.06 -16.14 -14.23
C ALA A 123 -1.40 -15.46 -14.60
N GLY A 124 -2.53 -16.10 -14.28
CA GLY A 124 -3.86 -15.55 -14.51
C GLY A 124 -4.12 -14.27 -13.70
N ALA A 125 -3.76 -14.28 -12.42
CA ALA A 125 -3.86 -13.12 -11.54
C ALA A 125 -3.00 -11.94 -12.04
N ALA A 126 -1.74 -12.21 -12.41
CA ALA A 126 -0.85 -11.19 -12.97
C ALA A 126 -1.37 -10.63 -14.29
N LEU A 127 -1.88 -11.48 -15.18
CA LEU A 127 -2.51 -11.05 -16.43
C LEU A 127 -3.72 -10.15 -16.18
N MET A 128 -4.62 -10.54 -15.27
CA MET A 128 -5.79 -9.74 -14.91
C MET A 128 -5.40 -8.39 -14.30
N ALA A 129 -4.37 -8.35 -13.46
CA ALA A 129 -3.83 -7.11 -12.90
C ALA A 129 -3.25 -6.20 -13.99
N MET A 130 -2.47 -6.74 -14.92
CA MET A 130 -1.93 -5.98 -16.06
C MET A 130 -3.04 -5.44 -16.96
N VAL A 131 -4.06 -6.25 -17.26
CA VAL A 131 -5.25 -5.81 -18.01
C VAL A 131 -5.97 -4.69 -17.26
N GLY A 132 -6.09 -4.80 -15.94
CA GLY A 132 -6.63 -3.73 -15.08
C GLY A 132 -5.85 -2.42 -15.19
N CYS A 133 -4.52 -2.46 -15.13
CA CYS A 133 -3.66 -1.29 -15.35
C CYS A 133 -3.87 -0.67 -16.73
N LEU A 134 -3.89 -1.50 -17.78
CA LEU A 134 -4.13 -1.06 -19.16
C LEU A 134 -5.50 -0.40 -19.32
N ALA A 135 -6.55 -1.01 -18.77
CA ALA A 135 -7.90 -0.46 -18.78
C ALA A 135 -7.96 0.89 -18.05
N VAL A 136 -7.39 0.98 -16.84
CA VAL A 136 -7.37 2.19 -16.03
C VAL A 136 -6.60 3.33 -16.71
N TRP A 137 -5.54 3.03 -17.45
CA TRP A 137 -4.80 4.04 -18.22
C TRP A 137 -5.58 4.69 -19.35
N THR A 138 -6.60 4.01 -19.87
CA THR A 138 -7.47 4.60 -20.90
C THR A 138 -8.41 5.68 -20.34
N VAL A 139 -8.57 5.74 -19.01
CA VAL A 139 -9.44 6.71 -18.35
C VAL A 139 -8.79 8.10 -18.39
N PRO A 140 -9.38 9.07 -19.11
CA PRO A 140 -8.87 10.44 -19.10
C PRO A 140 -9.05 11.04 -17.70
N GLY A 141 -7.96 11.55 -17.13
CA GLY A 141 -7.99 12.11 -15.79
C GLY A 141 -6.81 13.04 -15.51
N LEU A 142 -7.11 14.19 -14.90
CA LEU A 142 -6.11 15.06 -14.30
C LEU A 142 -5.59 14.43 -13.01
N PRO A 143 -4.27 14.48 -12.75
CA PRO A 143 -3.71 14.06 -11.48
C PRO A 143 -4.41 14.74 -10.29
N ARG A 144 -4.70 13.96 -9.25
CA ARG A 144 -5.22 14.47 -7.98
C ARG A 144 -4.18 14.29 -6.87
N PRO A 145 -3.25 15.25 -6.69
CA PRO A 145 -2.15 15.15 -5.74
C PRO A 145 -2.57 14.76 -4.33
N ALA A 146 -3.69 15.32 -3.84
CA ALA A 146 -4.22 15.00 -2.53
C ALA A 146 -4.58 13.52 -2.37
N THR A 147 -5.26 12.94 -3.37
CA THR A 147 -5.60 11.51 -3.38
C THR A 147 -4.34 10.65 -3.42
N LEU A 148 -3.39 10.99 -4.29
CA LEU A 148 -2.13 10.26 -4.45
C LEU A 148 -1.27 10.30 -3.19
N LEU A 149 -1.21 11.45 -2.51
CA LEU A 149 -0.52 11.58 -1.22
C LEU A 149 -1.14 10.63 -0.18
N THR A 150 -2.47 10.58 -0.08
CA THR A 150 -3.15 9.67 0.85
C THR A 150 -2.99 8.20 0.50
N VAL A 151 -3.03 7.85 -0.78
CA VAL A 151 -2.72 6.49 -1.26
C VAL A 151 -1.30 6.11 -0.86
N GLY A 152 -0.35 7.02 -1.04
CA GLY A 152 1.02 6.84 -0.58
C GLY A 152 1.12 6.66 0.94
N THR A 153 0.39 7.46 1.73
CA THR A 153 0.36 7.33 3.20
C THR A 153 -0.20 5.98 3.63
N VAL A 154 -1.30 5.51 3.03
CA VAL A 154 -1.85 4.17 3.31
C VAL A 154 -0.82 3.08 2.95
N ALA A 155 -0.17 3.19 1.79
CA ALA A 155 0.87 2.25 1.38
C ALA A 155 2.05 2.23 2.37
N ALA A 156 2.52 3.38 2.84
CA ALA A 156 3.62 3.48 3.79
C ALA A 156 3.27 2.86 5.16
N VAL A 157 2.06 3.11 5.68
CA VAL A 157 1.59 2.50 6.93
C VAL A 157 1.45 1.00 6.78
N ALA A 158 0.86 0.53 5.68
CA ALA A 158 0.72 -0.89 5.40
C ALA A 158 2.09 -1.57 5.25
N ALA A 159 3.07 -0.90 4.63
CA ALA A 159 4.43 -1.41 4.53
C ALA A 159 5.05 -1.67 5.92
N GLY A 160 4.91 -0.73 6.85
CA GLY A 160 5.37 -0.91 8.23
C GLY A 160 4.67 -2.08 8.93
N PHE A 161 3.35 -2.18 8.82
CA PHE A 161 2.58 -3.24 9.48
C PHE A 161 2.84 -4.63 8.91
N VAL A 162 2.92 -4.77 7.60
CA VAL A 162 3.27 -6.05 6.97
C VAL A 162 4.70 -6.46 7.35
N THR A 163 5.61 -5.50 7.54
CA THR A 163 6.99 -5.80 7.97
C THR A 163 7.01 -6.46 9.37
N ILE A 164 6.08 -6.13 10.25
CA ILE A 164 6.01 -6.67 11.62
C ILE A 164 5.12 -7.91 11.77
N THR A 165 4.45 -8.38 10.70
CA THR A 165 3.61 -9.59 10.69
C THR A 165 4.39 -10.82 11.17
N GLU A 166 4.08 -11.37 12.31
CA GLU A 166 4.75 -12.57 12.84
C GLU A 166 3.89 -13.83 12.69
N SER A 167 4.49 -14.99 12.93
CA SER A 167 3.78 -16.26 13.17
C SER A 167 3.98 -16.67 14.64
N PRO A 168 3.31 -17.72 15.15
CA PRO A 168 3.52 -18.20 16.52
C PRO A 168 4.98 -18.54 16.84
N THR A 169 5.72 -19.08 15.86
CA THR A 169 7.13 -19.46 16.05
C THR A 169 8.12 -18.45 15.48
N ASP A 170 7.68 -17.64 14.52
CA ASP A 170 8.46 -16.76 13.64
C ASP A 170 9.74 -17.43 13.09
N THR A 171 9.74 -18.76 12.93
CA THR A 171 10.88 -19.53 12.40
C THR A 171 10.78 -19.82 10.91
N GLU A 172 9.63 -19.54 10.29
CA GLU A 172 9.33 -19.85 8.91
C GLU A 172 10.05 -18.87 7.98
N ALA A 173 11.09 -19.33 7.28
CA ALA A 173 11.82 -18.50 6.32
C ALA A 173 10.90 -17.90 5.23
N ALA A 174 9.82 -18.62 4.87
CA ALA A 174 8.83 -18.14 3.90
C ALA A 174 8.08 -16.89 4.39
N LEU A 175 7.78 -16.78 5.69
CA LEU A 175 7.19 -15.58 6.29
C LEU A 175 8.16 -14.40 6.21
N HIS A 176 9.44 -14.62 6.52
CA HIS A 176 10.44 -13.55 6.52
C HIS A 176 10.61 -12.96 5.12
N LEU A 177 10.68 -13.82 4.11
CA LEU A 177 10.74 -13.40 2.70
C LEU A 177 9.44 -12.75 2.23
N GLY A 178 8.28 -13.31 2.61
CA GLY A 178 6.96 -12.78 2.24
C GLY A 178 6.69 -11.39 2.82
N SER A 179 6.93 -11.20 4.12
CA SER A 179 6.80 -9.90 4.79
C SER A 179 7.77 -8.86 4.25
N ALA A 180 9.03 -9.25 4.00
CA ALA A 180 10.01 -8.39 3.33
C ALA A 180 9.53 -7.96 1.93
N ALA A 181 9.08 -8.91 1.11
CA ALA A 181 8.64 -8.65 -0.26
C ALA A 181 7.41 -7.75 -0.32
N VAL A 182 6.35 -8.06 0.45
CA VAL A 182 5.11 -7.26 0.49
C VAL A 182 5.37 -5.88 1.10
N GLY A 183 6.14 -5.81 2.19
CA GLY A 183 6.52 -4.55 2.82
C GLY A 183 7.29 -3.63 1.87
N SER A 184 8.31 -4.18 1.18
CA SER A 184 9.08 -3.42 0.19
C SER A 184 8.23 -2.99 -1.01
N LEU A 185 7.34 -3.86 -1.49
CA LEU A 185 6.42 -3.54 -2.58
C LEU A 185 5.49 -2.37 -2.22
N LEU A 186 4.87 -2.40 -1.03
CA LEU A 186 4.03 -1.31 -0.54
C LEU A 186 4.84 0.00 -0.37
N ALA A 187 6.07 -0.08 0.12
CA ALA A 187 6.96 1.08 0.21
C ALA A 187 7.32 1.67 -1.18
N LEU A 188 7.57 0.83 -2.18
CA LEU A 188 7.78 1.27 -3.57
C LEU A 188 6.53 1.96 -4.15
N ILE A 189 5.34 1.44 -3.86
CA ILE A 189 4.07 2.06 -4.27
C ILE A 189 3.88 3.41 -3.58
N ALA A 190 4.27 3.52 -2.30
CA ALA A 190 4.26 4.78 -1.57
C ALA A 190 5.13 5.83 -2.27
N VAL A 191 6.38 5.48 -2.61
CA VAL A 191 7.30 6.34 -3.36
C VAL A 191 6.73 6.72 -4.72
N ALA A 192 6.18 5.75 -5.47
CA ALA A 192 5.56 6.02 -6.77
C ALA A 192 4.37 6.98 -6.66
N ALA A 193 3.54 6.84 -5.63
CA ALA A 193 2.42 7.75 -5.35
C ALA A 193 2.91 9.17 -5.05
N GLY A 194 3.95 9.32 -4.23
CA GLY A 194 4.58 10.61 -3.93
C GLY A 194 5.17 11.29 -5.18
N VAL A 195 5.87 10.53 -6.03
CA VAL A 195 6.42 11.03 -7.31
C VAL A 195 5.30 11.51 -8.24
N ARG A 196 4.17 10.78 -8.33
CA ARG A 196 3.03 11.21 -9.14
C ARG A 196 2.28 12.40 -8.53
N ALA A 197 2.18 12.46 -7.20
CA ALA A 197 1.55 13.59 -6.50
C ALA A 197 2.28 14.90 -6.78
N ALA A 198 3.60 14.84 -6.96
CA ALA A 198 4.44 16.01 -7.24
C ALA A 198 4.35 16.56 -8.67
N GLY A 199 3.89 15.74 -9.64
CA GLY A 199 3.80 16.11 -11.05
C GLY A 199 5.14 16.54 -11.67
N MET A 200 5.13 17.66 -12.40
CA MET A 200 6.30 18.26 -13.03
C MET A 200 7.06 19.23 -12.11
N SER A 201 6.54 19.49 -10.91
CA SER A 201 6.96 20.62 -10.07
C SER A 201 8.17 20.32 -9.18
N CYS A 202 8.71 19.10 -9.19
CA CYS A 202 9.96 18.82 -8.49
C CYS A 202 11.16 19.23 -9.34
N GLY A 203 11.83 20.30 -8.93
CA GLY A 203 13.16 20.68 -9.42
C GLY A 203 14.27 19.72 -8.97
N ALA A 204 15.47 20.26 -8.71
CA ALA A 204 16.71 19.51 -8.45
C ALA A 204 16.66 18.49 -7.29
N ARG A 205 15.66 18.54 -6.40
CA ARG A 205 15.52 17.63 -5.24
C ARG A 205 14.90 16.27 -5.59
N ARG A 206 14.22 16.16 -6.74
CA ARG A 206 13.57 14.91 -7.18
C ARG A 206 14.50 13.69 -7.18
N PRO A 207 15.71 13.72 -7.78
CA PRO A 207 16.58 12.55 -7.80
C PRO A 207 17.00 12.13 -6.39
N THR A 208 17.36 13.08 -5.52
CA THR A 208 17.76 12.79 -4.14
C THR A 208 16.63 12.14 -3.35
N MET A 209 15.41 12.69 -3.42
CA MET A 209 14.25 12.14 -2.71
C MET A 209 13.79 10.80 -3.28
N LEU A 210 13.93 10.60 -4.60
CA LEU A 210 13.66 9.31 -5.23
C LEU A 210 14.66 8.25 -4.76
N SER A 211 15.97 8.55 -4.78
CA SER A 211 17.00 7.63 -4.29
C SER A 211 16.80 7.30 -2.81
N ALA A 212 16.51 8.31 -1.97
CA ALA A 212 16.17 8.10 -0.57
C ALA A 212 14.93 7.21 -0.42
N GLY A 213 13.87 7.47 -1.18
CA GLY A 213 12.65 6.65 -1.17
C GLY A 213 12.93 5.19 -1.56
N LEU A 214 13.74 4.96 -2.60
CA LEU A 214 14.13 3.61 -3.03
C LEU A 214 14.96 2.89 -1.97
N LEU A 215 15.89 3.58 -1.32
CA LEU A 215 16.66 3.00 -0.20
C LEU A 215 15.75 2.63 0.97
N VAL A 216 14.81 3.50 1.34
CA VAL A 216 13.87 3.25 2.43
C VAL A 216 12.90 2.12 2.08
N ALA A 217 12.57 1.93 0.81
CA ALA A 217 11.75 0.82 0.35
C ALA A 217 12.45 -0.55 0.47
N LEU A 218 13.78 -0.59 0.63
CA LEU A 218 14.53 -1.81 0.93
C LEU A 218 14.57 -2.13 2.42
N THR A 219 14.21 -1.19 3.29
CA THR A 219 14.33 -1.36 4.73
C THR A 219 13.44 -2.47 5.32
N PRO A 220 12.24 -2.79 4.80
CA PRO A 220 11.50 -3.98 5.22
C PRO A 220 12.32 -5.28 5.13
N ALA A 221 13.01 -5.49 4.01
CA ALA A 221 13.91 -6.63 3.83
C ALA A 221 15.10 -6.58 4.79
N LEU A 222 15.69 -5.40 5.00
CA LEU A 222 16.78 -5.22 5.94
C LEU A 222 16.35 -5.51 7.40
N LEU A 223 15.18 -5.03 7.82
CA LEU A 223 14.65 -5.31 9.16
C LEU A 223 14.41 -6.80 9.36
N ARG A 224 13.86 -7.49 8.37
CA ARG A 224 13.66 -8.95 8.45
C ARG A 224 14.97 -9.73 8.46
N TYR A 225 15.99 -9.22 7.77
CA TYR A 225 17.32 -9.82 7.80
C TYR A 225 18.02 -9.62 9.16
N LEU A 226 17.96 -8.40 9.71
CA LEU A 226 18.65 -8.04 10.97
C LEU A 226 17.88 -8.48 12.22
N SER A 227 16.56 -8.61 12.13
CA SER A 227 15.66 -8.96 13.23
C SER A 227 14.61 -9.95 12.73
N PRO A 228 15.03 -11.19 12.42
CA PRO A 228 14.14 -12.22 11.89
C PRO A 228 13.03 -12.58 12.87
N GLN A 229 13.30 -12.47 14.18
CA GLN A 229 12.36 -12.74 15.27
C GLN A 229 11.64 -11.47 15.75
N PRO A 230 10.46 -11.59 16.40
CA PRO A 230 9.74 -10.47 16.97
C PRO A 230 10.60 -9.77 18.02
N SER A 231 10.74 -8.46 17.88
CA SER A 231 11.48 -7.66 18.83
C SER A 231 10.94 -6.24 18.86
N GLY A 232 11.09 -5.58 20.00
CA GLY A 232 10.77 -4.15 20.13
C GLY A 232 11.51 -3.31 19.08
N TRP A 233 12.72 -3.71 18.69
CA TRP A 233 13.49 -3.04 17.63
C TRP A 233 12.86 -3.18 16.25
N ARG A 234 12.25 -4.32 15.91
CA ARG A 234 11.53 -4.51 14.65
C ARG A 234 10.30 -3.60 14.57
N VAL A 235 9.56 -3.48 15.68
CA VAL A 235 8.39 -2.58 15.78
C VAL A 235 8.80 -1.12 15.69
N LEU A 236 9.81 -0.70 16.45
CA LEU A 236 10.35 0.66 16.39
C LEU A 236 10.90 0.99 14.98
N GLY A 237 11.61 0.04 14.37
CA GLY A 237 12.10 0.14 13.00
C GLY A 237 10.97 0.33 11.99
N ALA A 238 9.89 -0.43 12.10
CA ALA A 238 8.73 -0.30 11.22
C ALA A 238 8.03 1.06 11.36
N PHE A 239 7.89 1.59 12.58
CA PHE A 239 7.38 2.94 12.80
C PHE A 239 8.32 4.02 12.24
N ALA A 240 9.62 3.87 12.43
CA ALA A 240 10.63 4.80 11.90
C ALA A 240 10.61 4.83 10.37
N ILE A 241 10.55 3.67 9.70
CA ILE A 241 10.46 3.57 8.24
C ILE A 241 9.16 4.18 7.74
N THR A 242 8.03 3.90 8.40
CA THR A 242 6.74 4.47 8.02
C THR A 242 6.79 6.00 8.08
N ALA A 243 7.28 6.57 9.19
CA ALA A 243 7.44 8.00 9.36
C ALA A 243 8.38 8.61 8.30
N LEU A 244 9.49 7.93 7.99
CA LEU A 244 10.45 8.37 6.99
C LEU A 244 9.86 8.33 5.57
N LEU A 245 9.17 7.25 5.18
CA LEU A 245 8.47 7.15 3.90
C LEU A 245 7.45 8.27 3.75
N VAL A 246 6.68 8.54 4.80
CA VAL A 246 5.67 9.60 4.82
C VAL A 246 6.32 10.98 4.69
N GLY A 247 7.44 11.22 5.36
CA GLY A 247 8.26 12.42 5.19
C GLY A 247 8.79 12.58 3.76
N ILE A 248 9.35 11.52 3.16
CA ILE A 248 9.89 11.51 1.79
C ILE A 248 8.79 11.76 0.76
N MET A 249 7.64 11.09 0.88
CA MET A 249 6.51 11.32 -0.02
C MET A 249 6.00 12.76 0.07
N SER A 250 5.99 13.33 1.27
CA SER A 250 5.59 14.71 1.48
C SER A 250 6.63 15.68 0.91
N ALA A 251 7.92 15.37 1.03
CA ALA A 251 9.00 16.11 0.39
C ALA A 251 8.86 16.11 -1.14
N LEU A 252 8.54 14.95 -1.71
CA LEU A 252 8.26 14.80 -3.13
C LEU A 252 7.03 15.65 -3.51
N ALA A 253 5.92 15.49 -2.81
CA ALA A 253 4.66 16.16 -3.14
C ALA A 253 4.66 17.69 -2.95
N ALA A 254 5.42 18.21 -1.99
CA ALA A 254 5.37 19.64 -1.62
C ALA A 254 6.20 20.58 -2.50
N GLY A 255 7.11 20.06 -3.33
CA GLY A 255 8.04 20.88 -4.09
C GLY A 255 8.98 21.71 -3.18
N GLU A 256 9.06 23.02 -3.40
CA GLU A 256 9.99 23.91 -2.69
C GLU A 256 9.50 24.39 -1.32
N GLY A 257 8.19 24.29 -1.04
CA GLY A 257 7.54 24.91 0.14
C GLY A 257 7.10 23.95 1.24
N GLY A 258 7.62 22.72 1.30
CA GLY A 258 7.20 21.70 2.26
C GLY A 258 8.05 21.61 3.52
N TYR A 259 7.47 21.01 4.57
CA TYR A 259 8.14 20.69 5.84
C TYR A 259 8.30 19.17 6.02
N PRO A 260 9.11 18.47 5.20
CA PRO A 260 9.14 17.02 5.20
C PRO A 260 9.65 16.42 6.52
N VAL A 261 10.59 17.10 7.19
CA VAL A 261 11.06 16.71 8.53
C VAL A 261 9.95 16.86 9.57
N GLY A 262 9.22 17.98 9.54
CA GLY A 262 8.06 18.20 10.43
C GLY A 262 6.98 17.14 10.21
N VAL A 263 6.70 16.78 8.96
CA VAL A 263 5.77 15.69 8.64
C VAL A 263 6.27 14.33 9.12
N ALA A 264 7.56 14.03 8.99
CA ALA A 264 8.13 12.78 9.49
C ALA A 264 8.02 12.71 11.03
N VAL A 265 8.37 13.78 11.75
CA VAL A 265 8.26 13.87 13.21
C VAL A 265 6.80 13.74 13.64
N LEU A 266 5.88 14.46 13.00
CA LEU A 266 4.46 14.37 13.28
C LEU A 266 3.93 12.95 13.06
N SER A 267 4.36 12.30 11.98
CA SER A 267 3.97 10.92 11.67
C SER A 267 4.51 9.94 12.71
N ALA A 268 5.76 10.12 13.16
CA ALA A 268 6.36 9.29 14.22
C ALA A 268 5.60 9.39 15.54
N VAL A 269 4.98 10.54 15.84
CA VAL A 269 4.16 10.73 17.04
C VAL A 269 2.73 10.21 16.84
N LEU A 270 2.08 10.57 15.74
CA LEU A 270 0.68 10.23 15.49
C LEU A 270 0.47 8.74 15.22
N LEU A 271 1.44 8.07 14.61
CA LEU A 271 1.29 6.68 14.20
C LEU A 271 1.07 5.72 15.39
N PRO A 272 1.89 5.73 16.47
CA PRO A 272 1.59 4.96 17.68
C PRO A 272 0.27 5.36 18.35
N VAL A 273 -0.05 6.67 18.37
CA VAL A 273 -1.28 7.20 18.99
C VAL A 273 -2.54 6.70 18.28
N MET A 274 -2.50 6.50 16.95
CA MET A 274 -3.61 5.91 16.20
C MET A 274 -3.58 4.38 16.21
N TRP A 275 -2.39 3.77 16.12
CA TRP A 275 -2.22 2.33 16.04
C TRP A 275 -2.72 1.62 17.29
N PHE A 276 -2.26 2.04 18.48
CA PHE A 276 -2.57 1.37 19.74
C PHE A 276 -4.09 1.24 20.01
N PRO A 277 -4.90 2.31 19.96
CA PRO A 277 -6.33 2.18 20.21
C PRO A 277 -7.06 1.38 19.13
N LEU A 278 -6.58 1.38 17.88
CA LEU A 278 -7.19 0.58 16.81
C LEU A 278 -6.86 -0.91 16.92
N VAL A 279 -5.64 -1.25 17.35
CA VAL A 279 -5.31 -2.65 17.69
C VAL A 279 -6.17 -3.11 18.86
N LEU A 280 -6.24 -2.33 19.94
CA LEU A 280 -7.08 -2.66 21.09
C LEU A 280 -8.56 -2.82 20.70
N ALA A 281 -9.08 -1.92 19.86
CA ALA A 281 -10.43 -2.06 19.32
C ALA A 281 -10.59 -3.31 18.46
N SER A 282 -9.59 -3.67 17.66
CA SER A 282 -9.60 -4.89 16.85
C SER A 282 -9.67 -6.15 17.69
N VAL A 283 -8.92 -6.20 18.79
CA VAL A 283 -8.93 -7.30 19.77
C VAL A 283 -10.31 -7.39 20.44
N ILE A 284 -10.81 -6.28 21.01
CA ILE A 284 -12.09 -6.25 21.72
C ILE A 284 -13.27 -6.63 20.79
N LEU A 285 -13.27 -6.12 19.56
CA LEU A 285 -14.34 -6.35 18.59
C LEU A 285 -14.14 -7.63 17.75
N HIS A 286 -13.05 -8.36 17.99
CA HIS A 286 -12.70 -9.60 17.28
C HIS A 286 -12.75 -9.45 15.75
N LEU A 287 -12.15 -8.39 15.20
CA LEU A 287 -12.31 -8.04 13.79
C LEU A 287 -11.78 -9.11 12.81
N GLY A 288 -10.82 -9.95 13.22
CA GLY A 288 -10.34 -11.08 12.41
C GLY A 288 -11.29 -12.27 12.36
N ALA A 289 -12.08 -12.50 13.40
CA ALA A 289 -12.93 -13.69 13.53
C ALA A 289 -13.94 -13.88 12.39
N PRO A 290 -14.62 -12.83 11.87
CA PRO A 290 -15.46 -12.96 10.68
C PRO A 290 -14.70 -13.46 9.45
N PHE A 291 -13.46 -13.03 9.23
CA PHE A 291 -12.65 -13.46 8.09
C PHE A 291 -12.20 -14.92 8.26
N THR A 292 -11.78 -15.30 9.48
CA THR A 292 -11.45 -16.69 9.82
C THR A 292 -12.64 -17.63 9.60
N MET A 293 -13.83 -17.22 10.05
CA MET A 293 -15.06 -17.98 9.85
C MET A 293 -15.46 -18.06 8.37
N LEU A 294 -15.38 -16.96 7.62
CA LEU A 294 -15.72 -16.94 6.20
C LEU A 294 -14.79 -17.82 5.37
N ALA A 295 -13.50 -17.89 5.73
CA ALA A 295 -12.51 -18.79 5.15
C ALA A 295 -12.74 -20.26 5.50
N ALA A 296 -13.66 -20.57 6.43
CA ALA A 296 -13.85 -21.91 7.00
C ALA A 296 -12.60 -22.45 7.72
N ASN A 297 -11.76 -21.54 8.22
CA ASN A 297 -10.58 -21.88 8.99
C ASN A 297 -10.94 -22.17 10.46
N PRO A 298 -10.15 -23.00 11.17
CA PRO A 298 -10.31 -23.21 12.60
C PRO A 298 -10.33 -21.88 13.38
N PRO A 299 -11.14 -21.75 14.44
CA PRO A 299 -11.10 -20.56 15.26
C PRO A 299 -9.72 -20.42 15.92
N VAL A 300 -9.29 -19.17 16.09
CA VAL A 300 -8.14 -18.84 16.95
C VAL A 300 -8.56 -19.07 18.41
N ASN A 301 -7.66 -19.59 19.23
CA ASN A 301 -7.89 -19.82 20.65
C ASN A 301 -8.38 -18.52 21.34
N ALA A 302 -9.31 -18.62 22.28
CA ALA A 302 -9.86 -17.45 22.98
C ALA A 302 -8.82 -16.69 23.83
N ALA A 303 -7.67 -17.30 24.12
CA ALA A 303 -6.55 -16.65 24.79
C ALA A 303 -5.65 -15.83 23.83
N ASP A 304 -5.88 -15.94 22.52
CA ASP A 304 -5.04 -15.38 21.47
C ASP A 304 -5.78 -14.29 20.67
N GLU A 305 -5.02 -13.52 19.89
CA GLU A 305 -5.53 -12.37 19.15
C GLU A 305 -5.58 -12.65 17.64
N ASP A 306 -6.73 -12.35 17.03
CA ASP A 306 -6.90 -12.39 15.56
C ASP A 306 -7.00 -10.97 15.01
N VAL A 307 -5.86 -10.27 14.98
CA VAL A 307 -5.77 -8.88 14.54
C VAL A 307 -5.32 -8.82 13.08
N LEU A 308 -6.05 -8.04 12.27
CA LEU A 308 -5.72 -7.78 10.87
C LEU A 308 -5.05 -6.41 10.72
N LEU A 309 -3.76 -6.33 11.06
CA LEU A 309 -2.97 -5.10 11.04
C LEU A 309 -3.03 -4.41 9.68
N VAL A 310 -2.93 -5.14 8.57
CA VAL A 310 -2.97 -4.55 7.23
C VAL A 310 -4.29 -3.84 6.92
N LEU A 311 -5.41 -4.29 7.51
CA LEU A 311 -6.69 -3.61 7.37
C LEU A 311 -6.72 -2.33 8.22
N LEU A 312 -6.10 -2.33 9.40
CA LEU A 312 -5.95 -1.14 10.24
C LEU A 312 -5.07 -0.06 9.59
N ALA A 313 -4.17 -0.44 8.68
CA ALA A 313 -3.37 0.51 7.91
C ALA A 313 -4.23 1.47 7.06
N ILE A 314 -5.42 1.02 6.62
CA ILE A 314 -6.33 1.82 5.79
C ILE A 314 -6.85 3.05 6.56
N PRO A 315 -7.60 2.92 7.67
CA PRO A 315 -8.08 4.08 8.41
C PRO A 315 -6.94 4.95 8.95
N ILE A 316 -5.84 4.35 9.42
CA ILE A 316 -4.66 5.09 9.91
C ILE A 316 -4.06 5.94 8.78
N GLY A 317 -3.80 5.34 7.62
CA GLY A 317 -3.24 6.04 6.47
C GLY A 317 -4.18 7.10 5.90
N LEU A 318 -5.50 6.88 5.93
CA LEU A 318 -6.51 7.86 5.52
C LEU A 318 -6.52 9.09 6.44
N ILE A 319 -6.53 8.87 7.77
CA ILE A 319 -6.51 9.93 8.78
C ILE A 319 -5.19 10.69 8.71
N LEU A 320 -4.06 9.97 8.76
CA LEU A 320 -2.73 10.56 8.69
C LEU A 320 -2.53 11.34 7.39
N GLY A 321 -2.93 10.77 6.25
CA GLY A 321 -2.87 11.44 4.95
C GLY A 321 -3.71 12.72 4.93
N ARG A 322 -4.87 12.74 5.60
CA ARG A 322 -5.69 13.95 5.73
C ARG A 322 -5.00 15.03 6.57
N VAL A 323 -4.36 14.64 7.69
CA VAL A 323 -3.60 15.57 8.54
C VAL A 323 -2.42 16.16 7.77
N ILE A 324 -1.64 15.32 7.08
CA ILE A 324 -0.43 15.73 6.36
C ILE A 324 -0.74 16.71 5.23
N ARG A 325 -1.88 16.57 4.55
CA ARG A 325 -2.31 17.54 3.53
C ARG A 325 -2.38 18.97 4.06
N ALA A 326 -2.61 19.18 5.36
CA ALA A 326 -2.58 20.52 5.95
C ALA A 326 -1.17 21.14 6.00
N PHE A 327 -0.13 20.31 5.95
CA PHE A 327 1.27 20.71 6.03
C PHE A 327 2.00 20.65 4.68
N VAL A 328 1.35 20.09 3.67
CA VAL A 328 1.84 20.04 2.29
C VAL A 328 1.06 21.07 1.49
N SER A 329 1.71 22.18 1.14
CA SER A 329 1.18 23.16 0.19
C SER A 329 1.08 22.52 -1.19
N LEU A 330 0.02 21.76 -1.42
CA LEU A 330 -0.31 21.23 -2.73
C LEU A 330 -0.69 22.43 -3.60
N ARG A 331 0.17 22.82 -4.55
CA ARG A 331 -0.21 23.82 -5.54
C ARG A 331 -1.47 23.32 -6.26
N PRO A 332 -2.54 24.11 -6.36
CA PRO A 332 -3.63 23.81 -7.27
C PRO A 332 -3.02 23.52 -8.64
N ALA A 333 -3.39 22.41 -9.28
CA ALA A 333 -3.16 22.30 -10.70
C ALA A 333 -3.93 23.46 -11.31
N ASP A 334 -3.22 24.43 -11.90
CA ASP A 334 -3.83 25.66 -12.41
C ASP A 334 -5.12 25.30 -13.17
N ASP A 335 -6.26 25.74 -12.64
CA ASP A 335 -7.55 25.49 -13.28
C ASP A 335 -7.47 26.11 -14.69
N PRO A 336 -7.63 25.33 -15.77
CA PRO A 336 -7.77 25.92 -17.08
C PRO A 336 -9.13 26.65 -17.09
N VAL A 337 -9.08 27.97 -16.99
CA VAL A 337 -10.21 28.87 -17.25
C VAL A 337 -10.53 28.87 -18.73
#